data_AF-U6MR35-F1
#
_entry.id   AF-U6MR35-F1
#
_cell.length_a   1.000
_cell.length_b   1.000
_cell.length_c   1.000
_cell.angle_alpha   90.00
_cell.angle_beta   90.00
_cell.angle_gamma   90.00
#
_symmetry.space_group_name_H-M   'P 1'
#
loop_
_entity.id
_entity.type
_entity.pdbx_description
1 polymer ?
#
loop_
_entity_poly.entity_id
_entity_poly.type
_entity_poly.pdbx_seq_one_letter_code
_entity_poly.pdbx_strand_id
1 'polypeptide(L)'
;MLPLKEIDELARRPNSVVISSQAGWNLERLKRVVFEGLEIKRLYTKKKGELPDFTEPIILTGQRGPCTVGNAVSLIHKDLLKDFKFAFVWGASAKHQPQHVGLGHELADEDVIQIVKKT
;
A
#
# COMPACT_ATOMS: atom_id res chain seq x y z
N MET A 1 -16.56 -34.42 -5.00
CA MET A 1 -17.19 -33.14 -4.58
C MET A 1 -17.47 -33.27 -3.10
N LEU A 2 -17.05 -32.30 -2.27
CA LEU A 2 -17.35 -32.35 -0.85
C LEU A 2 -18.87 -32.15 -0.62
N PRO A 3 -19.48 -32.82 0.37
CA PRO A 3 -20.86 -32.57 0.77
C PRO A 3 -21.08 -31.10 1.21
N LEU A 4 -22.29 -30.58 1.04
CA LEU A 4 -22.63 -29.19 1.40
C LEU A 4 -22.31 -28.86 2.86
N LYS A 5 -22.53 -29.81 3.78
CA LYS A 5 -22.24 -29.65 5.21
C LYS A 5 -20.75 -29.39 5.46
N GLU A 6 -19.87 -30.15 4.82
CA GLU A 6 -18.41 -30.00 4.98
C GLU A 6 -17.92 -28.67 4.37
N ILE A 7 -18.52 -28.25 3.25
CA ILE A 7 -18.24 -26.95 2.65
C ILE A 7 -18.62 -25.80 3.60
N ASP A 8 -19.80 -25.89 4.21
CA ASP A 8 -20.29 -24.90 5.16
C ASP A 8 -19.43 -24.85 6.44
N GLU A 9 -18.98 -26.01 6.94
CA GLU A 9 -18.01 -26.09 8.04
C GLU A 9 -16.67 -25.43 7.70
N LEU A 10 -16.15 -25.68 6.48
CA LEU A 10 -14.92 -25.03 6.00
C LEU A 10 -15.09 -23.52 5.89
N ALA A 11 -16.22 -23.04 5.37
CA ALA A 11 -16.49 -21.62 5.17
C ALA A 11 -16.58 -20.82 6.49
N ARG A 12 -16.87 -21.47 7.61
CA ARG A 12 -16.90 -20.86 8.95
C ARG A 12 -15.54 -20.82 9.66
N ARG A 13 -14.51 -21.50 9.11
CA ARG A 13 -13.18 -21.46 9.72
C ARG A 13 -12.56 -20.06 9.57
N PRO A 14 -11.78 -19.60 10.56
CA PRO A 14 -11.06 -18.33 10.43
C PRO A 14 -10.10 -18.38 9.24
N ASN A 15 -9.90 -17.24 8.58
CA ASN A 15 -9.00 -17.09 7.44
C ASN A 15 -9.25 -18.09 6.29
N SER A 16 -10.51 -18.44 6.05
CA SER A 16 -10.91 -19.36 4.99
C SER A 16 -11.75 -18.67 3.92
N VAL A 17 -11.56 -19.08 2.66
CA VAL A 17 -12.41 -18.70 1.53
C VAL A 17 -12.65 -19.94 0.69
N VAL A 18 -13.88 -20.44 0.70
CA VAL A 18 -14.28 -21.55 -0.17
C VAL A 18 -14.49 -21.01 -1.59
N ILE A 19 -13.88 -21.67 -2.57
CA ILE A 19 -13.98 -21.33 -3.99
C ILE A 19 -14.43 -22.54 -4.82
N SER A 20 -14.89 -22.25 -6.04
CA SER A 20 -14.97 -23.25 -7.11
C SER A 20 -14.15 -22.74 -8.30
N SER A 21 -13.02 -23.38 -8.57
CA SER A 21 -12.16 -22.99 -9.70
C SER A 21 -12.82 -23.27 -11.05
N GLN A 22 -13.54 -24.40 -11.16
CA GLN A 22 -14.25 -24.77 -12.38
C GLN A 22 -15.43 -23.84 -12.69
N ALA A 23 -16.20 -23.44 -11.67
CA ALA A 23 -17.37 -22.58 -11.85
C ALA A 23 -17.05 -21.07 -11.70
N GLY A 24 -15.81 -20.73 -11.32
CA GLY A 24 -15.39 -19.35 -11.08
C GLY A 24 -15.94 -18.72 -9.81
N TRP A 25 -16.54 -19.50 -8.89
CA TRP A 25 -17.18 -18.95 -7.71
C TRP A 25 -16.18 -18.46 -6.67
N ASN A 26 -16.48 -17.32 -6.06
CA ASN A 26 -15.71 -16.68 -4.98
C ASN A 26 -14.24 -16.34 -5.33
N LEU A 27 -13.81 -16.45 -6.58
CA LEU A 27 -12.45 -16.09 -6.97
C LEU A 27 -12.13 -14.61 -6.71
N GLU A 28 -13.08 -13.71 -6.95
CA GLU A 28 -12.91 -12.28 -6.64
C GLU A 28 -12.81 -12.01 -5.14
N ARG A 29 -13.58 -12.73 -4.33
CA ARG A 29 -13.46 -12.65 -2.87
C ARG A 29 -12.10 -13.15 -2.40
N LEU A 30 -11.62 -14.26 -2.97
CA LEU A 30 -10.28 -14.78 -2.66
C LEU A 30 -9.20 -13.76 -2.98
N LYS A 31 -9.24 -13.13 -4.17
CA LYS A 31 -8.30 -12.07 -4.55
C LYS A 31 -8.29 -10.92 -3.55
N ARG A 32 -9.47 -10.45 -3.12
CA ARG A 32 -9.58 -9.37 -2.12
C ARG A 32 -9.00 -9.77 -0.77
N VAL A 33 -9.37 -10.93 -0.25
CA VAL A 33 -8.85 -11.43 1.04
C VAL A 33 -7.33 -11.59 1.00
N VAL A 34 -6.79 -12.11 -0.11
CA VAL A 34 -5.33 -12.19 -0.29
C VAL A 34 -4.71 -10.79 -0.30
N PHE A 35 -5.27 -9.84 -1.04
CA PHE A 35 -4.76 -8.47 -1.11
C PHE A 35 -4.79 -7.75 0.25
N GLU A 36 -5.91 -7.84 0.96
CA GLU A 36 -6.08 -7.31 2.32
C GLU A 36 -5.06 -7.93 3.30
N GLY A 37 -4.87 -9.26 3.23
CA GLY A 37 -3.91 -9.97 4.07
C GLY A 37 -2.44 -9.67 3.78
N LEU A 38 -2.11 -9.09 2.63
CA LEU A 38 -0.75 -8.66 2.32
C LEU A 38 -0.41 -7.29 2.95
N GLU A 39 -1.41 -6.57 3.45
CA GLU A 39 -1.26 -5.24 4.07
C GLU A 39 -0.41 -4.28 3.21
N ILE A 40 -0.65 -4.32 1.90
CA ILE A 40 0.07 -3.50 0.92
C ILE A 40 -0.41 -2.06 1.01
N LYS A 41 0.55 -1.12 1.06
CA LYS A 41 0.30 0.31 0.88
C LYS A 41 0.97 0.78 -0.41
N ARG A 42 0.17 1.32 -1.31
CA ARG A 42 0.57 1.90 -2.60
C ARG A 42 0.79 3.39 -2.40
N LEU A 43 1.99 3.87 -2.70
CA LEU A 43 2.34 5.28 -2.62
C LEU A 43 2.57 5.83 -4.02
N TYR A 44 1.90 6.93 -4.37
CA TYR A 44 2.04 7.56 -5.67
C TYR A 44 3.03 8.72 -5.60
N THR A 45 3.84 8.87 -6.64
CA THR A 45 4.84 9.94 -6.68
C THR A 45 4.33 11.13 -7.45
N LYS A 46 4.74 12.33 -7.02
CA LYS A 46 4.41 13.58 -7.68
C LYS A 46 5.67 14.42 -7.83
N LYS A 47 5.95 14.89 -9.05
CA LYS A 47 7.01 15.89 -9.29
C LYS A 47 6.49 17.31 -9.09
N LYS A 48 7.40 18.23 -8.77
CA LYS A 48 7.05 19.65 -8.62
C LYS A 48 6.58 20.19 -9.97
N GLY A 49 5.40 20.79 -10.00
CA GLY A 49 4.79 21.33 -11.22
C GLY A 49 4.04 20.31 -12.08
N GLU A 50 4.13 19.03 -11.77
CA GLU A 50 3.42 17.96 -12.49
C GLU A 50 2.26 17.40 -11.64
N LEU A 51 1.32 16.73 -12.32
CA LEU A 51 0.29 15.93 -11.66
C LEU A 51 0.91 14.66 -11.06
N PRO A 52 0.27 14.05 -10.05
CA PRO A 52 0.70 12.75 -9.54
C PRO A 52 0.65 11.67 -10.62
N ASP A 53 1.60 10.74 -10.56
CA ASP A 53 1.61 9.53 -11.38
C ASP A 53 0.91 8.39 -10.63
N PHE A 54 -0.20 7.91 -11.19
CA PHE A 54 -1.01 6.81 -10.64
C PHE A 54 -0.76 5.47 -11.35
N THR A 55 0.18 5.41 -12.29
CA THR A 55 0.46 4.19 -13.07
C THR A 55 1.47 3.28 -12.37
N GLU A 56 2.50 3.87 -11.73
CA GLU A 56 3.58 3.13 -11.07
C GLU A 56 3.71 3.51 -9.58
N PRO A 57 2.92 2.88 -8.68
CA PRO A 57 3.04 3.12 -7.25
C PRO A 57 4.29 2.45 -6.66
N ILE A 58 4.87 3.11 -5.66
CA ILE A 58 5.83 2.48 -4.75
C ILE A 58 5.05 1.58 -3.79
N ILE A 59 5.44 0.31 -3.73
CA ILE A 59 4.80 -0.69 -2.88
C ILE A 59 5.52 -0.78 -1.54
N LEU A 60 4.84 -0.35 -0.48
CA LEU A 60 5.26 -0.53 0.91
C LEU A 60 4.52 -1.71 1.53
N THR A 61 5.24 -2.54 2.27
CA THR A 61 4.66 -3.64 3.06
C THR A 61 5.33 -3.70 4.42
N GLY A 62 4.59 -4.07 5.47
CA GLY A 62 5.15 -4.21 6.82
C GLY A 62 6.30 -5.23 6.90
N GLN A 63 6.27 -6.25 6.03
CA GLN A 63 7.33 -7.25 5.91
C GLN A 63 8.67 -6.67 5.41
N ARG A 64 8.63 -5.58 4.64
CA ARG A 64 9.81 -4.90 4.08
C ARG A 64 10.28 -3.73 4.92
N GLY A 65 9.72 -3.56 6.11
CA GLY A 65 10.08 -2.51 7.06
C GLY A 65 8.93 -1.54 7.35
N PRO A 66 9.22 -0.46 8.10
CA PRO A 66 8.20 0.49 8.50
C PRO A 66 7.63 1.22 7.27
N CYS A 67 6.32 1.48 7.29
CA CYS A 67 5.63 2.22 6.23
C CYS A 67 5.80 3.73 6.43
N THR A 68 7.04 4.22 6.36
CA THR A 68 7.37 5.63 6.59
C THR A 68 7.89 6.31 5.34
N VAL A 69 7.88 7.64 5.33
CA VAL A 69 8.49 8.46 4.27
C VAL A 69 9.94 8.06 4.02
N GLY A 70 10.74 7.82 5.07
CA GLY A 70 12.14 7.41 4.91
C GLY A 70 12.30 6.08 4.19
N ASN A 71 11.44 5.09 4.49
CA ASN A 71 11.49 3.82 3.78
C ASN A 71 11.07 3.99 2.31
N ALA A 72 10.02 4.77 2.04
CA ALA A 72 9.61 5.09 0.68
C ALA A 72 10.72 5.77 -0.14
N VAL A 73 11.40 6.77 0.44
CA VAL A 73 12.53 7.45 -0.21
C VAL A 73 13.69 6.49 -0.48
N SER A 74 14.00 5.59 0.46
CA SER A 74 15.04 4.56 0.31
C SER A 74 14.75 3.59 -0.85
N LEU A 75 13.47 3.21 -1.03
CA LEU A 75 13.02 2.33 -2.11
C LEU A 75 13.11 2.98 -3.49
N ILE A 76 12.95 4.31 -3.57
CA ILE A 76 13.20 5.06 -4.80
C ILE A 76 14.70 5.05 -5.11
N HIS A 77 15.51 5.53 -4.19
CA HIS A 77 16.97 5.52 -4.31
C HIS A 77 17.64 5.81 -2.97
N LYS A 78 18.64 5.01 -2.58
CA LYS A 78 19.33 5.16 -1.28
C LYS A 78 19.99 6.54 -1.08
N ASP A 79 20.58 7.12 -2.13
CA ASP A 79 21.21 8.44 -2.03
C ASP A 79 20.20 9.59 -1.88
N LEU A 80 18.93 9.38 -2.24
CA LEU A 80 17.90 10.41 -2.10
C LEU A 80 17.64 10.76 -0.62
N LEU A 81 17.96 9.84 0.30
CA LEU A 81 17.91 10.11 1.74
C LEU A 81 18.93 11.16 2.19
N LYS A 82 20.12 11.22 1.56
CA LYS A 82 21.17 12.19 1.91
C LYS A 82 20.72 13.61 1.55
N ASP A 83 20.08 13.73 0.39
CA ASP A 83 19.57 14.99 -0.15
C ASP A 83 18.18 15.34 0.37
N PHE A 84 17.53 14.50 1.18
CA PHE A 84 16.16 14.75 1.64
C PHE A 84 16.09 15.98 2.55
N LYS A 85 15.25 16.97 2.20
CA LYS A 85 14.92 18.11 3.07
C LYS A 85 13.61 17.87 3.81
N PHE A 86 12.55 17.58 3.07
CA PHE A 86 11.21 17.24 3.57
C PHE A 86 10.38 16.61 2.44
N ALA A 87 9.17 16.16 2.76
CA ALA A 87 8.19 15.77 1.75
C ALA A 87 6.85 16.49 1.96
N PHE A 88 6.12 16.67 0.87
CA PHE A 88 4.68 16.95 0.94
C PHE A 88 3.91 15.66 0.75
N VAL A 89 2.90 15.44 1.59
CA VAL A 89 1.99 14.29 1.49
C VAL A 89 0.56 14.78 1.30
N TRP A 90 -0.15 14.13 0.39
CA TRP A 90 -1.60 14.22 0.21
C TRP A 90 -2.19 12.83 0.44
N GLY A 91 -3.28 12.74 1.19
CA GLY A 91 -3.98 11.49 1.42
C GLY A 91 -4.39 11.33 2.88
N ALA A 92 -4.71 10.10 3.27
CA ALA A 92 -5.31 9.78 4.55
C ALA A 92 -4.33 9.92 5.73
N SER A 93 -3.03 9.81 5.50
CA SER A 93 -2.03 10.01 6.57
C SER A 93 -1.80 11.49 6.91
N ALA A 94 -2.21 12.41 6.03
CA ALA A 94 -2.02 13.83 6.21
C ALA A 94 -3.24 14.47 6.90
N LYS A 95 -2.99 15.24 7.96
CA LYS A 95 -4.03 16.02 8.66
C LYS A 95 -4.54 17.20 7.83
N HIS A 96 -3.70 17.75 6.96
CA HIS A 96 -4.00 18.86 6.07
C HIS A 96 -3.40 18.56 4.69
N GLN A 97 -4.00 19.05 3.61
CA GLN A 97 -3.57 18.72 2.26
C GLN A 97 -3.01 19.95 1.51
N PRO A 98 -1.71 19.96 1.11
CA PRO A 98 -0.65 19.05 1.52
C PRO A 98 -0.15 19.28 2.95
N GLN A 99 0.37 18.23 3.58
CA GLN A 99 1.11 18.33 4.84
C GLN A 99 2.62 18.25 4.60
N HIS A 100 3.37 19.14 5.24
CA HIS A 100 4.83 19.09 5.28
C HIS A 100 5.29 18.06 6.34
N VAL A 101 6.04 17.05 5.92
CA VAL A 101 6.43 15.91 6.77
C VAL A 101 7.92 15.56 6.67
N GLY A 102 8.43 14.93 7.73
CA GLY A 102 9.78 14.39 7.79
C GLY A 102 9.84 12.89 7.48
N LEU A 103 11.04 12.30 7.60
CA LEU A 103 11.29 10.88 7.28
C LEU A 103 10.51 9.90 8.16
N GLY A 104 10.19 10.28 9.40
CA GLY A 104 9.48 9.42 10.36
C GLY A 104 7.95 9.41 10.21
N HIS A 105 7.39 10.18 9.28
CA HIS A 105 5.93 10.21 9.07
C HIS A 105 5.44 8.88 8.50
N GLU A 106 4.41 8.30 9.12
CA GLU A 106 3.78 7.08 8.66
C GLU A 106 2.84 7.35 7.49
N LEU A 107 2.92 6.50 6.48
CA LEU A 107 2.14 6.60 5.25
C LEU A 107 0.95 5.64 5.28
N ALA A 108 -0.13 6.06 4.62
CA ALA A 108 -1.33 5.28 4.36
C ALA A 108 -1.32 4.75 2.92
N ASP A 109 -2.18 3.77 2.63
CA ASP A 109 -2.43 3.32 1.26
C ASP A 109 -3.00 4.49 0.43
N GLU A 110 -2.57 4.56 -0.82
CA GLU A 110 -2.93 5.59 -1.82
C GLU A 110 -2.49 7.02 -1.51
N ASP A 111 -1.61 7.23 -0.53
CA ASP A 111 -0.98 8.53 -0.32
C ASP A 111 -0.17 8.96 -1.56
N VAL A 112 -0.16 10.26 -1.83
CA VAL A 112 0.70 10.90 -2.83
C VAL A 112 1.85 11.61 -2.12
N ILE A 113 3.08 11.41 -2.59
CA ILE A 113 4.28 12.03 -2.05
C ILE A 113 5.01 12.90 -3.08
N GLN A 114 5.46 14.07 -2.64
CA GLN A 114 6.43 14.90 -3.38
C GLN A 114 7.65 15.17 -2.50
N ILE A 115 8.82 14.65 -2.92
CA ILE A 115 10.07 14.80 -2.20
C ILE A 115 10.72 16.14 -2.55
N VAL A 116 11.17 16.87 -1.54
CA VAL A 116 11.94 18.12 -1.70
C VAL A 116 13.37 17.89 -1.24
N LYS A 117 14.32 18.20 -2.12
CA LYS A 117 15.75 18.06 -1.85
C LYS A 117 16.33 19.28 -1.13
N LYS A 118 17.43 19.07 -0.41
CA LYS A 118 18.28 20.14 0.13
C LYS A 118 18.88 20.88 -1.07
N THR A 119 18.84 22.21 -1.00
CA THR A 119 19.52 23.10 -1.94
C THR A 119 20.95 23.28 -1.46
#